data_AF-A0A2X3JJZ8-F1
#
_entry.id   AF-A0A2X3JJZ8-F1
#
_cell.length_a   1.000
_cell.length_b   1.000
_cell.length_c   1.000
_cell.angle_alpha   90.00
_cell.angle_beta   90.00
_cell.angle_gamma   90.00
#
_symmetry.space_group_name_H-M   'P 1'
#
loop_
_entity.id
_entity.type
_entity.pdbx_description
1 polymer ?
#
loop_
_entity_poly.entity_id
_entity_poly.type
_entity_poly.pdbx_seq_one_letter_code
_entity_poly.pdbx_strand_id
1 'polypeptide(L)'
;MIDPLIRNLQSDIALLQLYIAQRKQAGFHDMERIIESLTIFMFRALKMGELVNMNQIKVNFPAIDLADNKNMIAVQVTTNASPAKIKKTIESFEKINEIGESLKDKYSTLYIFGFCKASRYLTPSYCKIIDPSYFVNELCDKADEDMVQDMIDAIRRHHDYTSLHPWSDKDSLEIILNIINRNAIKHRMSCEGSLSDMLTGLKEINEVITKGTIQRKQRSNRYLTSKIKAW
;
A
#
# COMPACT_ATOMS: atom_id res chain seq x y z
N MET A 1 -10.70 -15.00 -10.41
CA MET A 1 -11.95 -14.22 -10.43
C MET A 1 -11.67 -12.86 -9.83
N ILE A 2 -11.73 -11.79 -10.65
CA ILE A 2 -11.32 -10.44 -10.23
C ILE A 2 -12.32 -9.72 -9.32
N ASP A 3 -13.61 -9.97 -9.49
CA ASP A 3 -14.69 -9.29 -8.77
C ASP A 3 -14.62 -9.43 -7.23
N PRO A 4 -14.36 -10.63 -6.66
CA PRO A 4 -14.05 -10.77 -5.23
C PRO A 4 -12.83 -9.96 -4.76
N LEU A 5 -11.79 -9.86 -5.58
CA LEU A 5 -10.58 -9.11 -5.24
C LEU A 5 -10.87 -7.60 -5.19
N ILE A 6 -11.61 -7.08 -6.17
CA ILE A 6 -12.04 -5.67 -6.20
C ILE A 6 -12.91 -5.34 -4.99
N ARG A 7 -13.85 -6.20 -4.60
CA ARG A 7 -14.64 -6.01 -3.38
C ARG A 7 -13.78 -5.95 -2.11
N ASN A 8 -12.79 -6.83 -2.00
CA ASN A 8 -11.86 -6.82 -0.87
C ASN A 8 -11.04 -5.53 -0.86
N LEU A 9 -10.52 -5.12 -2.01
CA LEU A 9 -9.78 -3.87 -2.18
C LEU A 9 -10.61 -2.65 -1.74
N GLN A 10 -11.85 -2.53 -2.22
CA GLN A 10 -12.75 -1.44 -1.82
C GLN A 10 -13.03 -1.43 -0.31
N SER A 11 -13.19 -2.62 0.29
CA SER A 11 -13.40 -2.76 1.73
C SER A 11 -12.17 -2.30 2.53
N ASP A 12 -10.98 -2.73 2.12
CA ASP A 12 -9.70 -2.38 2.75
C ASP A 12 -9.44 -0.86 2.62
N ILE A 13 -9.72 -0.26 1.45
CA ILE A 13 -9.63 1.21 1.24
C ILE A 13 -10.60 1.95 2.17
N ALA A 14 -11.87 1.52 2.25
CA ALA A 14 -12.88 2.18 3.07
C ALA A 14 -12.52 2.14 4.56
N LEU A 15 -12.01 1.01 5.03
CA LEU A 15 -11.55 0.86 6.41
C LEU A 15 -10.37 1.81 6.71
N LEU A 16 -9.39 1.87 5.81
CA LEU A 16 -8.24 2.75 5.97
C LEU A 16 -8.65 4.24 5.91
N GLN A 17 -9.56 4.62 5.03
CA GLN A 17 -10.11 5.97 4.96
C GLN A 17 -10.80 6.38 6.27
N LEU A 18 -11.60 5.48 6.85
CA LEU A 18 -12.26 5.72 8.14
C LEU A 18 -11.25 5.90 9.27
N TYR A 19 -10.25 5.01 9.34
CA TYR A 19 -9.18 5.08 10.33
C TYR A 19 -8.40 6.40 10.25
N ILE A 20 -8.00 6.81 9.04
CA ILE A 20 -7.32 8.08 8.81
C ILE A 20 -8.21 9.27 9.22
N ALA A 21 -9.49 9.25 8.85
CA ALA A 21 -10.42 10.33 9.17
C ALA A 21 -10.58 10.51 10.70
N GLN A 22 -10.70 9.41 11.44
CA GLN A 22 -10.79 9.43 12.90
C GLN A 22 -9.50 9.94 13.56
N ARG A 23 -8.33 9.45 13.13
CA ARG A 23 -7.04 9.91 13.67
C ARG A 23 -6.79 11.38 13.42
N LYS A 24 -7.17 11.87 12.24
CA LYS A 24 -7.10 13.29 11.91
C LYS A 24 -8.00 14.14 12.81
N GLN A 25 -9.22 13.67 13.10
CA GLN A 25 -10.11 14.34 14.05
C GLN A 25 -9.54 14.36 15.47
N ALA A 26 -8.79 13.34 15.85
CA ALA A 26 -8.09 13.27 17.13
C ALA A 26 -6.77 14.07 17.19
N GLY A 27 -6.37 14.74 16.10
CA GLY A 27 -5.18 15.61 16.06
C GLY A 27 -3.86 14.90 15.76
N PHE A 28 -3.88 13.64 15.29
CA PHE A 28 -2.67 12.94 14.87
C PHE A 28 -2.31 13.28 13.41
N HIS A 29 -1.10 13.82 13.20
CA HIS A 29 -0.57 14.29 11.92
C HIS A 29 0.45 13.32 11.26
N ASP A 30 0.65 12.14 11.83
CA ASP A 30 1.59 11.15 11.26
C ASP A 30 1.02 10.44 10.01
N MET A 31 -0.28 10.65 9.74
CA MET A 31 -1.02 9.96 8.69
C MET A 31 -0.62 10.42 7.30
N GLU A 32 -0.20 11.68 7.11
CA GLU A 32 0.29 12.16 5.83
C GLU A 32 1.47 11.31 5.30
N ARG A 33 2.42 10.95 6.17
CA ARG A 33 3.60 10.14 5.79
C ARG A 33 3.23 8.70 5.41
N ILE A 34 2.24 8.13 6.09
CA ILE A 34 1.70 6.80 5.78
C ILE A 34 1.05 6.82 4.40
N ILE A 35 0.24 7.84 4.10
CA ILE A 35 -0.44 7.95 2.80
C ILE A 35 0.57 8.21 1.67
N GLU A 36 1.61 9.03 1.90
CA GLU A 36 2.70 9.22 0.94
C GLU A 36 3.36 7.88 0.59
N SER A 37 3.73 7.11 1.61
CA SER A 37 4.38 5.80 1.43
C SER A 37 3.47 4.82 0.70
N LEU A 38 2.19 4.76 1.09
CA LEU A 38 1.18 3.95 0.43
C LEU A 38 1.02 4.33 -1.05
N THR A 39 1.00 5.63 -1.35
CA THR A 39 0.79 6.16 -2.71
C THR A 39 1.88 5.69 -3.67
N ILE A 40 3.14 5.61 -3.22
CA ILE A 40 4.24 5.03 -4.01
C ILE A 40 3.90 3.60 -4.44
N PHE A 41 3.42 2.77 -3.50
CA PHE A 41 3.05 1.39 -3.81
C PHE A 41 1.80 1.28 -4.69
N MET A 42 0.82 2.17 -4.53
CA MET A 42 -0.38 2.19 -5.38
C MET A 42 -0.04 2.51 -6.84
N PHE A 43 0.82 3.52 -7.08
CA PHE A 43 1.28 3.86 -8.43
C PHE A 43 2.13 2.74 -9.06
N ARG A 44 2.99 2.10 -8.25
CA ARG A 44 3.77 0.93 -8.69
C ARG A 44 2.87 -0.25 -9.07
N ALA A 45 1.85 -0.55 -8.26
CA ALA A 45 0.89 -1.62 -8.54
C ALA A 45 0.16 -1.40 -9.87
N LEU A 46 -0.12 -0.14 -10.23
CA LEU A 46 -0.69 0.23 -11.53
C LEU A 46 0.34 0.35 -12.68
N LYS A 47 1.63 0.14 -12.41
CA LYS A 47 2.73 0.36 -13.36
C LYS A 47 2.73 1.77 -13.94
N MET A 48 2.28 2.76 -13.16
CA MET A 48 2.16 4.17 -13.59
C MET A 48 3.46 4.96 -13.38
N GLY A 49 4.42 4.43 -12.64
CA GLY A 49 5.71 5.07 -12.41
C GLY A 49 6.38 4.58 -11.13
N GLU A 50 7.68 4.84 -11.04
CA GLU A 50 8.50 4.55 -9.86
C GLU A 50 8.70 5.85 -9.09
N LEU A 51 7.68 6.21 -8.32
CA LEU A 51 7.68 7.43 -7.51
C LEU A 51 8.71 7.36 -6.39
N VAL A 52 9.43 8.46 -6.19
CA VAL A 52 10.37 8.67 -5.08
C VAL A 52 9.85 9.79 -4.20
N ASN A 53 10.08 9.68 -2.89
CA ASN A 53 9.70 10.74 -1.94
C ASN A 53 10.66 11.93 -2.06
N MET A 54 10.11 13.10 -2.38
CA MET A 54 10.89 14.32 -2.62
C MET A 54 11.46 14.92 -1.33
N ASN A 55 10.84 14.65 -0.17
CA ASN A 55 11.36 15.08 1.13
C ASN A 55 12.69 14.43 1.49
N GLN A 56 13.06 13.31 0.85
CA GLN A 56 14.39 12.69 1.00
C GLN A 56 15.48 13.44 0.22
N ILE A 57 15.10 14.20 -0.81
CA ILE A 57 16.02 14.96 -1.65
C ILE A 57 16.18 16.38 -1.08
N LYS A 58 15.06 17.02 -0.73
CA LYS A 58 15.03 18.34 -0.10
C LYS A 58 13.89 18.38 0.90
N VAL A 59 14.22 18.68 2.16
CA VAL A 59 13.23 18.83 3.23
C VAL A 59 12.22 19.92 2.84
N ASN A 60 10.93 19.60 2.97
CA ASN A 60 9.81 20.47 2.60
C ASN A 60 9.85 20.86 1.12
N PHE A 61 9.92 19.87 0.23
CA PHE A 61 9.88 20.10 -1.21
C PHE A 61 8.57 20.83 -1.58
N PRO A 62 8.62 21.91 -2.37
CA PRO A 62 7.44 22.71 -2.64
C PRO A 62 6.44 21.97 -3.52
N ALA A 63 5.15 22.09 -3.17
CA ALA A 63 3.99 21.73 -3.99
C ALA A 63 3.78 20.26 -4.37
N ILE A 64 4.77 19.39 -4.18
CA ILE A 64 4.73 17.97 -4.52
C ILE A 64 5.44 17.15 -3.43
N ASP A 65 4.90 15.97 -3.12
CA ASP A 65 5.48 15.07 -2.13
C ASP A 65 6.27 13.94 -2.79
N LEU A 66 5.81 13.48 -3.95
CA LEU A 66 6.40 12.38 -4.70
C LEU A 66 6.64 12.79 -6.16
N ALA A 67 7.67 12.22 -6.79
CA ALA A 67 7.90 12.41 -8.21
C ALA A 67 8.63 11.22 -8.86
N ASP A 68 8.42 11.05 -10.16
CA ASP A 68 9.18 10.18 -11.04
C ASP A 68 9.76 11.04 -12.17
N ASN A 69 11.07 11.28 -12.10
CA ASN A 69 11.77 12.11 -13.10
C ASN A 69 11.83 11.44 -14.49
N LYS A 70 11.77 10.11 -14.57
CA LYS A 70 11.87 9.38 -15.84
C LYS A 70 10.57 9.49 -16.63
N ASN A 71 9.44 9.36 -15.94
CA ASN A 71 8.12 9.50 -16.53
C ASN A 71 7.58 10.94 -16.48
N MET A 72 8.35 11.88 -15.90
CA MET A 72 7.98 13.28 -15.71
C MET A 72 6.65 13.46 -14.97
N ILE A 73 6.41 12.61 -13.96
CA ILE A 73 5.20 12.62 -13.13
C ILE A 73 5.52 13.24 -11.77
N ALA A 74 4.66 14.13 -11.31
CA ALA A 74 4.66 14.62 -9.95
C ALA A 74 3.33 14.30 -9.25
N VAL A 75 3.39 14.04 -7.94
CA VAL A 75 2.21 13.73 -7.14
C VAL A 75 2.24 14.54 -5.85
N GLN A 76 1.19 15.32 -5.61
CA GLN A 76 0.86 15.86 -4.30
C GLN A 76 -0.10 14.90 -3.62
N VAL A 77 0.25 14.46 -2.42
CA VAL A 77 -0.54 13.58 -1.58
C VAL A 77 -1.22 14.42 -0.49
N THR A 78 -2.52 14.19 -0.28
CA THR A 78 -3.23 14.80 0.83
C THR A 78 -4.40 13.96 1.27
N THR A 79 -4.74 13.98 2.56
CA THR A 79 -5.95 13.29 3.06
C THR A 79 -7.21 13.86 2.43
N ASN A 80 -7.32 15.19 2.37
CA ASN A 80 -8.48 15.91 1.84
C ASN A 80 -8.00 16.96 0.84
N ALA A 81 -8.26 16.74 -0.45
CA ALA A 81 -8.00 17.69 -1.52
C ALA A 81 -9.18 18.66 -1.63
N SER A 82 -9.18 19.68 -0.78
CA SER A 82 -10.15 20.78 -0.84
C SER A 82 -9.81 21.73 -1.99
N PRO A 83 -10.78 22.52 -2.51
CA PRO A 83 -10.51 23.48 -3.59
C PRO A 83 -9.39 24.47 -3.28
N ALA A 84 -9.31 24.92 -2.02
CA ALA A 84 -8.24 25.82 -1.56
C ALA A 84 -6.85 25.16 -1.63
N LYS A 85 -6.74 23.88 -1.23
CA LYS A 85 -5.49 23.12 -1.33
C LYS A 85 -5.11 22.86 -2.78
N ILE A 86 -6.07 22.45 -3.60
CA ILE A 86 -5.86 22.21 -5.04
C ILE A 86 -5.32 23.48 -5.70
N LYS A 87 -6.00 24.62 -5.50
CA LYS A 87 -5.57 25.91 -6.05
C LYS A 87 -4.16 26.28 -5.59
N LYS A 88 -3.88 26.18 -4.28
CA LYS A 88 -2.56 26.48 -3.73
C LYS A 88 -1.45 25.59 -4.30
N THR A 89 -1.74 24.30 -4.51
CA THR A 89 -0.80 23.35 -5.11
C THR A 89 -0.51 23.72 -6.57
N ILE A 90 -1.54 24.03 -7.37
CA ILE A 90 -1.37 24.47 -8.76
C ILE A 90 -0.54 25.75 -8.83
N GLU A 91 -0.89 26.77 -8.04
CA GLU A 91 -0.14 28.04 -7.98
C GLU A 91 1.31 27.82 -7.58
N SER A 92 1.58 26.94 -6.62
CA SER A 92 2.94 26.63 -6.17
C SER A 92 3.72 25.81 -7.20
N PHE A 93 3.04 24.99 -8.00
CA PHE A 93 3.63 24.17 -9.05
C PHE A 93 4.00 25.00 -10.29
N GLU A 94 3.20 26.01 -10.62
CA GLU A 94 3.47 26.97 -11.70
C GLU A 94 4.38 28.13 -11.28
N LYS A 95 4.65 28.27 -9.97
CA LYS A 95 5.49 29.36 -9.47
C LYS A 95 6.92 29.23 -10.00
N ILE A 96 7.37 30.28 -10.67
CA ILE A 96 8.73 30.42 -11.17
C ILE A 96 9.69 30.63 -9.99
N ASN A 97 10.78 29.89 -9.98
CA ASN A 97 11.86 30.01 -9.00
C ASN A 97 12.85 31.13 -9.39
N GLU A 98 13.86 31.37 -8.54
CA GLU A 98 14.87 32.43 -8.73
C GLU A 98 15.70 32.28 -10.03
N ILE A 99 15.70 31.08 -10.63
CA ILE A 99 16.46 30.71 -11.83
C ILE A 99 15.57 30.75 -13.08
N GLY A 100 14.29 31.12 -12.95
CA GLY A 100 13.38 31.25 -14.08
C GLY A 100 12.64 29.97 -14.48
N GLU A 101 12.74 28.90 -13.67
CA GLU A 101 12.10 27.60 -13.94
C GLU A 101 10.95 27.33 -12.96
N SER A 102 9.92 26.60 -13.40
CA SER A 102 8.83 26.10 -12.56
C SER A 102 8.82 24.56 -12.50
N LEU A 103 8.11 23.98 -11.53
CA LEU A 103 7.96 22.53 -11.47
C LEU A 103 7.17 21.97 -12.67
N LYS A 104 6.29 22.80 -13.24
CA LYS A 104 5.55 22.50 -14.47
C LYS A 104 6.47 22.31 -15.68
N ASP A 105 7.59 22.99 -15.74
CA ASP A 105 8.55 22.84 -16.85
C ASP A 105 9.29 21.50 -16.77
N LYS A 106 9.42 20.94 -15.55
CA LYS A 106 10.10 19.68 -15.28
C LYS A 106 9.18 18.46 -15.38
N TYR A 107 7.92 18.58 -14.97
CA TYR A 107 6.97 17.46 -14.90
C TYR A 107 5.76 17.72 -15.81
N SER A 108 5.55 16.83 -16.77
CA SER A 108 4.44 16.92 -17.73
C SER A 108 3.08 16.61 -17.13
N THR A 109 3.03 15.93 -15.99
CA THR A 109 1.76 15.56 -15.34
C THR A 109 1.85 15.72 -13.83
N LEU A 110 0.87 16.42 -13.27
CA LEU A 110 0.66 16.58 -11.84
C LEU A 110 -0.59 15.80 -11.42
N TYR A 111 -0.42 14.87 -10.48
CA TYR A 111 -1.54 14.24 -9.78
C TYR A 111 -1.74 14.90 -8.42
N ILE A 112 -2.96 15.34 -8.12
CA ILE A 112 -3.35 15.75 -6.77
C ILE A 112 -4.22 14.63 -6.20
N PHE A 113 -3.64 13.84 -5.31
CA PHE A 113 -4.28 12.68 -4.73
C PHE A 113 -4.93 13.02 -3.38
N GLY A 114 -6.27 13.01 -3.37
CA GLY A 114 -7.08 13.16 -2.16
C GLY A 114 -7.52 11.80 -1.63
N PHE A 115 -6.81 11.24 -0.64
CA PHE A 115 -7.04 9.87 -0.19
C PHE A 115 -8.44 9.65 0.41
N CYS A 116 -8.90 10.49 1.34
CA CYS A 116 -10.24 10.38 1.93
C CYS A 116 -11.29 11.17 1.16
N LYS A 117 -10.91 12.34 0.63
CA LYS A 117 -11.83 13.20 -0.12
C LYS A 117 -11.09 13.99 -1.18
N ALA A 118 -11.64 13.98 -2.39
CA ALA A 118 -11.24 14.87 -3.47
C ALA A 118 -12.43 15.74 -3.90
N SER A 119 -12.21 17.05 -3.97
CA SER A 119 -13.21 17.98 -4.50
C SER A 119 -13.09 18.09 -6.02
N ARG A 120 -14.23 18.21 -6.69
CA ARG A 120 -14.26 18.60 -8.10
C ARG A 120 -13.79 20.04 -8.22
N TYR A 121 -12.77 20.27 -9.03
CA TYR A 121 -12.20 21.58 -9.31
C TYR A 121 -11.76 21.61 -10.76
N LEU A 122 -11.99 22.74 -11.44
CA LEU A 122 -11.53 22.91 -12.82
C LEU A 122 -10.01 23.00 -12.80
N THR A 123 -9.35 22.05 -13.45
CA THR A 123 -7.89 21.94 -13.44
C THR A 123 -7.33 22.11 -14.85
N PRO A 124 -6.10 22.64 -14.98
CA PRO A 124 -5.39 22.67 -16.24
C PRO A 124 -5.17 21.25 -16.81
N SER A 125 -4.90 21.14 -18.11
CA SER A 125 -4.75 19.84 -18.81
C SER A 125 -3.66 18.93 -18.25
N TYR A 126 -2.61 19.49 -17.67
CA TYR A 126 -1.51 18.74 -17.06
C TYR A 126 -1.82 18.26 -15.64
N CYS A 127 -2.89 18.74 -15.01
CA CYS A 127 -3.23 18.47 -13.62
C CYS A 127 -4.45 17.53 -13.53
N LYS A 128 -4.31 16.41 -12.81
CA LYS A 128 -5.37 15.44 -12.58
C LYS A 128 -5.65 15.32 -11.08
N ILE A 129 -6.90 15.53 -10.68
CA ILE A 129 -7.33 15.27 -9.31
C ILE A 129 -7.83 13.83 -9.26
N ILE A 130 -7.23 13.03 -8.38
CA ILE A 130 -7.56 11.61 -8.23
C ILE A 130 -7.89 11.29 -6.77
N ASP A 131 -8.65 10.21 -6.59
CA ASP A 131 -8.99 9.61 -5.30
C ASP A 131 -8.86 8.08 -5.43
N PRO A 132 -9.06 7.29 -4.37
CA PRO A 132 -8.90 5.83 -4.45
C PRO A 132 -9.79 5.16 -5.51
N SER A 133 -10.93 5.75 -5.88
CA SER A 133 -11.81 5.20 -6.93
C SER A 133 -11.16 5.23 -8.31
N TYR A 134 -10.27 6.20 -8.57
CA TYR A 134 -9.46 6.24 -9.79
C TYR A 134 -8.66 4.94 -9.95
N PHE A 135 -7.97 4.51 -8.89
CA PHE A 135 -7.17 3.28 -8.92
C PHE A 135 -8.03 2.03 -9.09
N VAL A 136 -9.19 1.98 -8.43
CA VAL A 136 -10.12 0.86 -8.57
C VAL A 136 -10.63 0.76 -10.02
N ASN A 137 -10.99 1.88 -10.64
CA ASN A 137 -11.46 1.90 -12.02
C ASN A 137 -10.36 1.46 -13.00
N GLU A 138 -9.14 2.00 -12.85
CA GLU A 138 -8.00 1.59 -13.69
C GLU A 138 -7.68 0.10 -13.55
N LEU A 139 -7.81 -0.46 -12.34
CA LEU A 139 -7.64 -1.90 -12.10
C LEU A 139 -8.75 -2.74 -12.76
N CYS A 140 -10.00 -2.28 -12.67
CA CYS A 140 -11.13 -2.91 -13.35
C CYS A 140 -10.96 -2.90 -14.87
N ASP A 141 -10.53 -1.78 -15.44
CA ASP A 141 -10.33 -1.62 -16.89
C ASP A 141 -9.17 -2.48 -17.41
N LYS A 142 -8.10 -2.62 -16.63
CA LYS A 142 -6.96 -3.49 -16.98
C LYS A 142 -7.27 -4.98 -16.81
N ALA A 143 -8.20 -5.32 -15.92
CA ALA A 143 -8.61 -6.67 -15.60
C ALA A 143 -7.44 -7.64 -15.24
N ASP A 144 -6.37 -7.11 -14.65
CA ASP A 144 -5.16 -7.86 -14.27
C ASP A 144 -5.23 -8.25 -12.78
N GLU A 145 -5.39 -9.54 -12.49
CA GLU A 145 -5.53 -10.05 -11.11
C GLU A 145 -4.27 -9.82 -10.27
N ASP A 146 -3.07 -9.86 -10.86
CA ASP A 146 -1.83 -9.63 -10.13
C ASP A 146 -1.70 -8.16 -9.73
N MET A 147 -2.10 -7.23 -10.59
CA MET A 147 -2.13 -5.80 -10.26
C MET A 147 -3.11 -5.49 -9.11
N VAL A 148 -4.28 -6.12 -9.12
CA VAL A 148 -5.25 -5.98 -8.01
C VAL A 148 -4.67 -6.54 -6.72
N GLN A 149 -4.01 -7.69 -6.79
CA GLN A 149 -3.40 -8.31 -5.61
C GLN A 149 -2.24 -7.47 -5.06
N ASP A 150 -1.41 -6.89 -5.92
CA ASP A 150 -0.32 -6.01 -5.52
C ASP A 150 -0.85 -4.73 -4.85
N MET A 151 -2.00 -4.21 -5.30
CA MET A 151 -2.71 -3.09 -4.66
C MET A 151 -3.24 -3.47 -3.27
N ILE A 152 -3.85 -4.65 -3.14
CA ILE A 152 -4.32 -5.16 -1.84
C ILE A 152 -3.14 -5.31 -0.88
N ASP A 153 -2.04 -5.91 -1.34
CA ASP A 153 -0.83 -6.12 -0.55
C ASP A 153 -0.19 -4.78 -0.14
N ALA A 154 -0.30 -3.74 -0.98
CA ALA A 154 0.17 -2.40 -0.67
C ALA A 154 -0.63 -1.75 0.47
N ILE A 155 -1.97 -1.83 0.44
CA ILE A 155 -2.84 -1.28 1.48
C ILE A 155 -2.65 -2.03 2.79
N ARG A 156 -2.63 -3.36 2.72
CA ARG A 156 -2.47 -4.24 3.88
C ARG A 156 -1.15 -4.04 4.62
N ARG A 157 -0.06 -3.75 3.90
CA ARG A 157 1.23 -3.39 4.52
C ARG A 157 1.18 -2.14 5.41
N HIS A 158 0.21 -1.25 5.19
CA HIS A 158 0.02 -0.02 5.96
C HIS A 158 -1.15 -0.13 6.95
N HIS A 159 -1.80 -1.30 7.04
CA HIS A 159 -2.67 -1.62 8.15
C HIS A 159 -1.82 -2.05 9.34
N ASP A 160 -2.04 -1.39 10.47
CA ASP A 160 -1.39 -1.74 11.71
C ASP A 160 -1.97 -3.06 12.24
N TYR A 161 -1.31 -4.18 11.95
CA TYR A 161 -1.66 -5.51 12.45
C TYR A 161 -1.51 -5.65 13.97
N THR A 162 -0.94 -4.65 14.67
CA THR A 162 -0.92 -4.64 16.13
C THR A 162 -2.28 -4.27 16.73
N SER A 163 -3.21 -3.74 15.91
CA SER A 163 -4.60 -3.53 16.30
C SER A 163 -5.35 -4.87 16.33
N LEU A 164 -5.52 -5.42 17.53
CA LEU A 164 -6.38 -6.55 17.91
C LEU A 164 -6.67 -7.54 16.77
N HIS A 165 -5.78 -8.50 16.57
CA HIS A 165 -6.11 -9.66 15.75
C HIS A 165 -7.35 -10.36 16.36
N PRO A 166 -8.34 -10.83 15.57
CA PRO A 166 -9.52 -11.52 16.09
C PRO A 166 -9.21 -12.88 16.74
N TRP A 167 -7.94 -13.24 16.84
CA TRP A 167 -7.46 -14.49 17.38
C TRP A 167 -6.89 -14.26 18.76
N SER A 168 -7.11 -15.20 19.66
CA SER A 168 -6.44 -15.16 20.95
C SER A 168 -4.92 -15.27 20.74
N ASP A 169 -4.13 -14.79 21.70
CA ASP A 169 -2.67 -14.94 21.68
C ASP A 169 -2.26 -16.40 21.46
N LYS A 170 -3.03 -17.34 22.06
CA LYS A 170 -2.84 -18.79 21.88
C LYS A 170 -2.99 -19.19 20.40
N ASP A 171 -4.06 -18.77 19.74
CA ASP A 171 -4.33 -19.14 18.34
C ASP A 171 -3.28 -18.53 17.40
N SER A 172 -2.85 -17.29 17.67
CA SER A 172 -1.81 -16.60 16.91
C SER A 172 -0.46 -17.33 17.05
N LEU A 173 -0.09 -17.72 18.27
CA LEU A 173 1.10 -18.51 18.55
C LEU A 173 1.00 -19.91 17.94
N GLU A 174 -0.16 -20.55 17.98
CA GLU A 174 -0.38 -21.88 17.43
C GLU A 174 -0.19 -21.90 15.91
N ILE A 175 -0.54 -20.83 15.20
CA ILE A 175 -0.32 -20.71 13.75
C ILE A 175 1.17 -20.57 13.43
N ILE A 176 1.88 -19.71 14.16
CA ILE A 176 3.33 -19.55 14.01
C ILE A 176 4.03 -20.87 14.33
N LEU A 177 3.69 -21.47 15.48
CA LEU A 177 4.27 -22.73 15.93
C LEU A 177 4.00 -23.84 14.91
N ASN A 178 2.80 -23.96 14.35
CA ASN A 178 2.47 -24.99 13.35
C ASN A 178 3.25 -24.85 12.04
N ILE A 179 3.62 -23.62 11.64
CA ILE A 179 4.50 -23.42 10.48
C ILE A 179 5.92 -23.88 10.81
N ILE A 180 6.38 -23.64 12.05
CA ILE A 180 7.67 -24.09 12.57
C ILE A 180 7.66 -25.61 12.88
N ASN A 181 6.48 -26.22 13.08
CA ASN A 181 6.27 -27.60 13.55
C ASN A 181 6.60 -28.69 12.49
N ARG A 182 7.75 -28.56 11.83
CA ARG A 182 8.25 -29.43 10.75
C ARG A 182 9.15 -30.54 11.30
N ASN A 183 9.18 -31.68 10.61
CA ASN A 183 10.02 -32.83 11.00
C ASN A 183 11.51 -32.48 11.12
N ALA A 184 11.97 -31.52 10.32
CA ALA A 184 13.31 -30.94 10.36
C ALA A 184 13.73 -30.37 11.71
N ILE A 185 12.78 -29.80 12.45
CA ILE A 185 13.01 -29.16 13.76
C ILE A 185 12.71 -30.14 14.91
N LYS A 186 11.88 -31.16 14.66
CA LYS A 186 11.46 -32.17 15.65
C LYS A 186 12.44 -33.33 15.83
N HIS A 187 13.18 -33.70 14.77
CA HIS A 187 14.10 -34.82 14.83
C HIS A 187 15.52 -34.35 15.13
N ARG A 188 16.30 -35.17 15.84
CA ARG A 188 17.76 -35.02 15.98
C ARG A 188 18.50 -35.35 14.67
N MET A 189 18.01 -34.86 13.53
CA MET A 189 18.75 -34.96 12.28
C MET A 189 19.62 -33.71 12.15
N SER A 190 20.89 -33.88 11.77
CA SER A 190 21.86 -32.79 11.64
C SER A 190 21.58 -31.87 10.44
N CYS A 191 20.67 -32.25 9.55
CA CYS A 191 20.22 -31.46 8.41
C CYS A 191 18.84 -31.92 7.91
N GLU A 192 18.11 -31.03 7.24
CA GLU A 192 17.04 -31.45 6.33
C GLU A 192 17.66 -32.23 5.17
N GLY A 193 17.08 -33.37 4.81
CA GLY A 193 17.52 -34.15 3.64
C GLY A 193 17.36 -33.41 2.30
N SER A 194 16.79 -32.21 2.29
CA SER A 194 16.54 -31.37 1.12
C SER A 194 16.73 -29.88 1.47
N LEU A 195 17.81 -29.27 0.96
CA LEU A 195 18.11 -27.84 1.16
C LEU A 195 17.01 -26.92 0.59
N SER A 196 16.35 -27.34 -0.49
CA SER A 196 15.25 -26.57 -1.12
C SER A 196 14.01 -26.48 -0.23
N ASP A 197 13.69 -27.56 0.49
CA ASP A 197 12.51 -27.61 1.35
C ASP A 197 12.72 -26.75 2.60
N MET A 198 13.96 -26.70 3.10
CA MET A 198 14.38 -25.85 4.21
C MET A 198 14.28 -24.38 3.84
N LEU A 199 14.84 -24.01 2.68
CA LEU A 199 14.81 -22.65 2.18
C LEU A 199 13.36 -22.18 1.95
N THR A 200 12.52 -23.06 1.42
CA THR A 200 11.09 -22.78 1.23
C THR A 200 10.41 -22.55 2.58
N GLY A 201 10.67 -23.40 3.57
CA GLY A 201 10.10 -23.24 4.92
C GLY A 201 10.50 -21.95 5.62
N LEU A 202 11.78 -21.56 5.55
CA LEU A 202 12.26 -20.32 6.14
C LEU A 202 11.65 -19.09 5.46
N LYS A 203 11.45 -19.14 4.14
CA LYS A 203 10.74 -18.09 3.40
C LYS A 203 9.28 -17.99 3.82
N GLU A 204 8.59 -19.12 3.98
CA GLU A 204 7.20 -19.14 4.47
C GLU A 204 7.07 -18.58 5.89
N ILE A 205 7.99 -18.93 6.81
CA ILE A 205 8.04 -18.39 8.17
C ILE A 205 8.20 -16.87 8.13
N ASN A 206 9.18 -16.39 7.37
CA ASN A 206 9.42 -14.95 7.24
C ASN A 206 8.19 -14.24 6.63
N GLU A 207 7.56 -14.84 5.63
CA GLU A 207 6.35 -14.30 4.99
C GLU A 207 5.17 -14.20 5.97
N VAL A 208 4.94 -15.22 6.81
CA VAL A 208 3.89 -15.15 7.83
C VAL A 208 4.17 -14.11 8.89
N ILE A 209 5.40 -14.07 9.41
CA ILE A 209 5.75 -13.13 10.48
C ILE A 209 5.64 -11.69 9.97
N THR A 210 6.05 -11.43 8.73
CA THR A 210 6.10 -10.06 8.18
C THR A 210 4.81 -9.63 7.49
N LYS A 211 4.06 -10.55 6.89
CA LYS A 211 2.88 -10.25 6.05
C LYS A 211 1.59 -10.96 6.49
N GLY A 212 1.63 -11.81 7.51
CA GLY A 212 0.47 -12.57 7.99
C GLY A 212 -0.09 -13.61 7.01
N THR A 213 0.62 -13.90 5.91
CA THR A 213 0.16 -14.82 4.85
C THR A 213 1.30 -15.67 4.31
N ILE A 214 0.99 -16.85 3.74
CA ILE A 214 1.93 -17.66 2.95
C ILE A 214 1.41 -17.73 1.54
N GLN A 215 2.21 -17.37 0.54
CA GLN A 215 1.79 -17.43 -0.87
C GLN A 215 0.42 -16.77 -1.09
N ARG A 216 0.19 -15.60 -0.49
CA ARG A 216 -1.06 -14.82 -0.58
C ARG A 216 -2.32 -15.52 -0.03
N LYS A 217 -2.21 -16.68 0.64
CA LYS A 217 -3.32 -17.35 1.33
C LYS A 217 -3.28 -17.09 2.83
N GLN A 218 -4.40 -16.60 3.38
CA GLN A 218 -4.61 -16.61 4.82
C GLN A 218 -4.83 -18.05 5.30
N ARG A 219 -4.02 -18.51 6.25
CA ARG A 219 -4.21 -19.80 6.92
C ARG A 219 -5.28 -19.62 8.00
N SER A 220 -6.48 -20.13 7.78
CA SER A 220 -7.48 -20.29 8.85
C SER A 220 -7.43 -21.70 9.43
N ASN A 221 -7.85 -21.84 10.68
CA ASN A 221 -7.80 -23.07 11.50
C ASN A 221 -8.48 -24.31 10.84
N ARG A 222 -9.25 -24.14 9.76
CA ARG A 222 -9.94 -25.25 9.07
C ARG A 222 -9.03 -26.23 8.32
N TYR A 223 -7.77 -25.90 8.07
CA TYR A 223 -6.80 -26.86 7.52
C TYR A 223 -6.11 -27.73 8.59
N LEU A 224 -6.39 -27.50 9.88
CA LEU A 224 -5.72 -28.20 11.00
C LEU A 224 -6.43 -29.48 11.45
N THR A 225 -7.74 -29.63 11.24
CA THR A 225 -8.46 -30.84 11.68
C THR A 225 -8.33 -32.05 10.76
N SER A 226 -7.96 -31.88 9.48
CA SER A 226 -7.85 -33.01 8.54
C SER A 226 -6.52 -33.76 8.61
N LYS A 227 -5.44 -33.13 9.09
CA LYS A 227 -4.13 -33.78 9.26
C LYS A 227 -3.93 -34.44 10.62
N ILE A 228 -4.79 -34.16 11.60
CA ILE A 228 -4.73 -34.77 12.95
C ILE A 228 -5.52 -36.09 12.99
N LYS A 229 -6.38 -36.39 12.00
CA LYS A 229 -7.12 -37.67 11.93
C LYS A 229 -6.38 -38.83 11.29
N ALA A 230 -5.08 -38.68 10.98
CA ALA A 230 -4.26 -39.75 10.41
C ALA A 230 -2.95 -39.89 11.18
N TRP A 231 -3.05 -40.09 12.50
CA TRP A 231 -2.04 -40.73 13.35
C TRP A 231 -2.78 -41.54 14.41
#